data_AF-A0A916VVP7-F1
#
_entry.id   AF-A0A916VVP7-F1
#
_cell.length_a   1.000
_cell.length_b   1.000
_cell.length_c   1.000
_cell.angle_alpha   90.00
_cell.angle_beta   90.00
_cell.angle_gamma   90.00
#
_symmetry.space_group_name_H-M   'P 1'
#
loop_
_entity.id
_entity.type
_entity.pdbx_description
1 polymer ?
#
loop_
_entity_poly.entity_id
_entity_poly.type
_entity_poly.pdbx_seq_one_letter_code
_entity_poly.pdbx_strand_id
1 'polypeptide(L)'
;MTIPKSVLAELVQEIPQLRPQIYFKSSLTALSHAMEDQVLASSEQALVIATFQQERFYRQEAHRYRRIASLTSQVYVLAAPETAFKDSSEYYETIAFNTKEILSKEWNLLVLGQQYSSCLICNERFNLIKAIKHLS
;
A
#
# COMPACT_ATOMS: atom_id res chain seq x y z
N MET A 1 19.74 16.35 -2.35
CA MET A 1 19.45 14.91 -2.48
C MET A 1 18.51 14.52 -1.37
N THR A 2 17.21 14.42 -1.66
CA THR A 2 16.22 13.94 -0.68
C THR A 2 16.46 12.44 -0.54
N ILE A 3 16.90 12.00 0.64
CA ILE A 3 16.95 10.57 0.95
C ILE A 3 15.51 10.07 0.75
N PRO A 4 15.22 9.09 -0.12
CA PRO A 4 13.88 8.54 -0.20
C PRO A 4 13.60 7.94 1.18
N LYS A 5 12.59 8.47 1.88
CA LYS A 5 12.27 8.09 3.25
C LYS A 5 11.07 7.15 3.25
N SER A 6 11.04 6.30 4.27
CA SER A 6 9.92 5.39 4.55
C SER A 6 8.69 6.21 4.93
N VAL A 7 7.53 5.91 4.34
CA VAL A 7 6.27 6.62 4.68
C VAL A 7 5.92 6.39 6.14
N LEU A 8 6.11 5.17 6.64
CA LEU A 8 5.92 4.85 8.06
C LEU A 8 6.86 5.65 8.95
N ALA A 9 8.14 5.74 8.59
CA ALA A 9 9.13 6.46 9.40
C ALA A 9 8.84 7.96 9.46
N GLU A 10 8.47 8.58 8.33
CA GLU A 10 8.03 9.97 8.30
C GLU A 10 6.77 10.18 9.12
N LEU A 11 5.77 9.31 8.97
CA LEU A 11 4.51 9.44 9.69
C LEU A 11 4.71 9.37 11.22
N VAL A 12 5.56 8.47 11.69
CA VAL A 12 5.88 8.36 13.13
C VAL A 12 6.67 9.58 13.62
N GLN A 13 7.52 10.17 12.78
CA GLN A 13 8.25 11.39 13.11
C GLN A 13 7.31 12.59 13.22
N GLU A 14 6.37 12.75 12.29
CA GLU A 14 5.41 13.85 12.26
C GLU A 14 4.29 13.70 13.30
N ILE A 15 3.93 12.46 13.67
CA ILE A 15 2.89 12.17 14.66
C ILE A 15 3.44 11.22 15.73
N PRO A 16 4.23 11.73 16.70
CA PRO A 16 4.93 10.90 17.69
C PRO A 16 4.01 10.08 18.61
N GLN A 17 2.73 10.45 18.73
CA GLN A 17 1.76 9.65 19.49
C GLN A 17 1.32 8.36 18.78
N LEU A 18 1.61 8.20 17.48
CA LEU A 18 1.36 6.94 16.78
C LEU A 18 2.24 5.84 17.37
N ARG A 19 1.62 4.71 17.69
CA ARG A 19 2.31 3.53 18.19
C ARG A 19 2.22 2.40 17.16
N PRO A 20 3.22 2.24 16.28
CA PRO A 20 3.25 1.13 15.35
C PRO A 20 3.21 -0.20 16.10
N GLN A 21 2.41 -1.15 15.60
CA GLN A 21 2.28 -2.49 16.17
C GLN A 21 2.73 -3.54 15.15
N ILE A 22 3.19 -4.68 15.66
CA ILE A 22 3.57 -5.82 14.81
C ILE A 22 2.36 -6.73 14.68
N TYR A 23 1.99 -7.02 13.44
CA TYR A 23 0.93 -7.96 13.11
C TYR A 23 1.43 -9.02 12.13
N PHE A 24 0.71 -10.15 12.06
CA PHE A 24 0.91 -11.12 11.00
C PHE A 24 0.44 -10.56 9.66
N LYS A 25 1.12 -10.97 8.57
CA LYS A 25 0.76 -10.55 7.21
C LYS A 25 -0.70 -10.86 6.87
N SER A 26 -1.20 -12.04 7.27
CA SER A 26 -2.59 -12.44 7.06
C SER A 26 -3.60 -11.50 7.72
N SER A 27 -3.31 -11.03 8.94
CA SER A 27 -4.17 -10.07 9.64
C SER A 27 -4.21 -8.72 8.93
N LEU A 28 -3.06 -8.23 8.46
CA LEU A 28 -2.97 -6.99 7.70
C LEU A 28 -3.69 -7.12 6.36
N THR A 29 -3.53 -8.24 5.63
CA THR A 29 -4.25 -8.55 4.38
C THR A 29 -5.76 -8.54 4.60
N ALA A 30 -6.25 -9.21 5.64
CA ALA A 30 -7.67 -9.20 5.98
C ALA A 30 -8.18 -7.78 6.28
N LEU A 31 -7.40 -6.97 7.01
CA LEU A 31 -7.77 -5.59 7.32
C LEU A 31 -7.82 -4.70 6.07
N SER A 32 -6.83 -4.83 5.17
CA SER A 32 -6.83 -4.10 3.90
C SER A 32 -8.04 -4.46 3.04
N HIS A 33 -8.36 -5.75 2.92
CA HIS A 33 -9.56 -6.19 2.22
C HIS A 33 -10.81 -5.61 2.87
N ALA A 34 -10.93 -5.64 4.21
CA ALA A 34 -12.07 -5.05 4.90
C ALA A 34 -12.21 -3.52 4.62
N MET A 35 -11.09 -2.79 4.57
CA MET A 35 -11.09 -1.36 4.21
C MET A 35 -11.56 -1.12 2.78
N GLU A 36 -11.09 -1.91 1.83
CA GLU A 36 -11.50 -1.85 0.42
C GLU A 36 -12.97 -2.29 0.23
N ASP A 37 -13.44 -3.27 1.00
CA ASP A 37 -14.84 -3.73 0.96
C ASP A 37 -15.76 -2.61 1.42
N GLN A 38 -15.33 -1.82 2.42
CA GLN A 38 -16.07 -0.64 2.87
C GLN A 38 -16.20 0.42 1.77
N VAL A 39 -15.15 0.63 0.96
CA VAL A 39 -15.24 1.52 -0.22
C VAL A 39 -16.23 0.97 -1.23
N LEU A 40 -16.17 -0.33 -1.53
CA LEU A 40 -17.06 -0.99 -2.48
C LEU A 40 -18.52 -1.03 -2.03
N ALA A 41 -18.78 -1.01 -0.72
CA ALA A 41 -20.11 -0.97 -0.13
C ALA A 41 -20.66 0.47 0.00
N SER A 42 -19.81 1.48 -0.22
CA SER A 42 -20.17 2.89 -0.14
C SER A 42 -20.59 3.44 -1.52
N SER A 43 -21.41 4.49 -1.51
CA SER A 43 -21.70 5.31 -2.68
C SER A 43 -20.82 6.58 -2.73
N GLU A 44 -19.85 6.71 -1.82
CA GLU A 44 -18.95 7.86 -1.77
C GLU A 44 -17.86 7.80 -2.85
N GLN A 45 -17.52 8.97 -3.37
CA GLN A 45 -16.34 9.16 -4.22
C GLN A 45 -15.10 9.37 -3.33
N ALA A 46 -14.60 8.29 -2.74
CA ALA A 46 -13.40 8.33 -1.92
C ALA A 46 -12.12 8.45 -2.78
N LEU A 47 -11.07 9.07 -2.21
CA LEU A 47 -9.71 8.96 -2.72
C LEU A 47 -9.10 7.65 -2.19
N VAL A 48 -8.63 6.81 -3.10
CA VAL A 48 -7.97 5.54 -2.78
C VAL A 48 -6.55 5.55 -3.32
N ILE A 49 -5.57 5.41 -2.43
CA ILE A 49 -4.15 5.29 -2.80
C ILE A 49 -3.64 3.96 -2.24
N ALA A 50 -3.17 3.08 -3.12
CA ALA A 50 -2.60 1.80 -2.75
C ALA A 50 -1.17 1.68 -3.25
N THR A 51 -0.26 1.31 -2.37
CA THR A 51 1.14 1.05 -2.70
C THR A 51 1.43 -0.41 -2.48
N PHE A 52 1.83 -1.12 -3.54
CA PHE A 52 2.26 -2.51 -3.48
C PHE A 52 3.79 -2.58 -3.57
N GLN A 53 4.38 -3.43 -2.74
CA GLN A 53 5.82 -3.70 -2.78
C GLN A 53 6.29 -4.14 -4.18
N GLN A 54 5.49 -4.95 -4.88
CA GLN A 54 5.82 -5.59 -6.16
C GLN A 54 4.57 -5.80 -7.02
N GLU A 55 4.73 -5.74 -8.34
CA GLU A 55 3.66 -5.93 -9.33
C GLU A 55 2.83 -7.22 -9.10
N ARG A 56 3.46 -8.36 -8.78
CA ARG A 56 2.73 -9.62 -8.55
C ARG A 56 1.68 -9.58 -7.44
N PHE A 57 1.87 -8.73 -6.43
CA PHE A 57 0.89 -8.56 -5.36
C PHE A 57 -0.30 -7.73 -5.86
N TYR A 58 -0.03 -6.66 -6.59
CA TYR A 58 -1.08 -5.87 -7.25
C TYR A 58 -1.88 -6.72 -8.25
N ARG A 59 -1.22 -7.56 -9.06
CA ARG A 59 -1.90 -8.37 -10.10
C ARG A 59 -3.00 -9.27 -9.53
N GLN A 60 -2.81 -9.78 -8.31
CA GLN A 60 -3.81 -10.60 -7.63
C GLN A 60 -5.07 -9.79 -7.28
N GLU A 61 -4.88 -8.50 -7.00
CA GLU A 61 -5.93 -7.57 -6.57
C GLU A 61 -6.45 -6.66 -7.71
N ALA A 62 -5.88 -6.71 -8.92
CA ALA A 62 -6.16 -5.75 -9.99
C ALA A 62 -7.66 -5.66 -10.36
N HIS A 63 -8.38 -6.80 -10.32
CA HIS A 63 -9.83 -6.84 -10.53
C HIS A 63 -10.59 -6.02 -9.48
N ARG A 64 -10.13 -6.03 -8.23
CA ARG A 64 -10.72 -5.30 -7.12
C ARG A 64 -10.57 -3.80 -7.30
N TYR A 65 -9.38 -3.34 -7.68
CA TYR A 65 -9.14 -1.91 -7.97
C TYR A 65 -9.93 -1.40 -9.18
N ARG A 66 -10.18 -2.24 -10.19
CA ARG A 66 -11.09 -1.88 -11.30
C ARG A 66 -12.52 -1.64 -10.81
N ARG A 67 -13.01 -2.45 -9.87
CA ARG A 67 -14.33 -2.25 -9.27
C ARG A 67 -14.38 -0.95 -8.47
N ILE A 68 -13.35 -0.65 -7.68
CA ILE A 68 -13.25 0.62 -6.95
C ILE A 68 -13.25 1.81 -7.92
N ALA A 69 -12.48 1.73 -9.02
CA ALA A 69 -12.41 2.78 -10.03
C ALA A 69 -13.74 3.03 -10.77
N SER A 70 -14.67 2.08 -10.75
CA SER A 70 -16.03 2.30 -11.25
C SER A 70 -16.91 3.17 -10.33
N LEU A 71 -16.51 3.33 -9.06
CA LEU A 71 -17.20 4.15 -8.06
C LEU A 71 -16.58 5.54 -7.91
N THR A 72 -15.27 5.66 -8.09
CA THR A 72 -14.51 6.90 -7.93
C THR A 72 -13.42 7.02 -8.98
N SER A 73 -13.23 8.22 -9.53
CA SER A 73 -12.11 8.50 -10.45
C SER A 73 -10.78 8.74 -9.72
N GLN A 74 -10.78 8.73 -8.38
CA GLN A 74 -9.61 9.02 -7.56
C GLN A 74 -8.97 7.74 -7.03
N VAL A 75 -8.48 6.90 -7.94
CA VAL A 75 -7.77 5.66 -7.60
C VAL A 75 -6.35 5.73 -8.12
N TYR A 76 -5.39 5.53 -7.23
CA TYR A 76 -3.97 5.58 -7.52
C TYR A 76 -3.30 4.31 -7.00
N VAL A 77 -2.72 3.52 -7.91
CA VAL A 77 -2.02 2.30 -7.59
C VAL A 77 -0.54 2.44 -7.92
N LEU A 78 0.31 2.29 -6.90
CA LEU A 78 1.75 2.37 -7.01
C LEU A 78 2.33 0.97 -6.87
N ALA A 79 3.25 0.57 -7.75
CA ALA A 79 3.98 -0.68 -7.58
C ALA A 79 5.38 -0.64 -8.22
N ALA A 80 6.30 -1.45 -7.68
CA ALA A 80 7.57 -1.72 -8.34
C ALA A 80 7.33 -2.68 -9.53
N PRO A 81 7.73 -2.30 -10.76
CA PRO A 81 7.45 -3.10 -11.94
C PRO A 81 8.31 -4.37 -11.97
N GLU A 82 7.72 -5.50 -12.39
CA GLU A 82 8.42 -6.77 -12.61
C GLU A 82 8.39 -7.18 -14.09
N THR A 83 7.28 -6.93 -14.77
CA THR A 83 7.07 -7.35 -16.16
C THR A 83 6.36 -6.29 -17.01
N ALA A 84 5.14 -5.89 -16.65
CA ALA A 84 4.30 -5.05 -17.50
C ALA A 84 3.69 -3.84 -16.77
N PHE A 85 3.84 -3.76 -15.44
CA PHE A 85 3.41 -2.59 -14.69
C PHE A 85 4.19 -1.36 -15.15
N LYS A 86 3.47 -0.29 -15.43
CA LYS A 86 3.98 0.97 -15.97
C LYS A 86 3.01 2.08 -15.62
N ASP A 87 3.42 3.32 -15.85
CA ASP A 87 2.51 4.45 -15.76
C ASP A 87 1.39 4.30 -16.79
N SER A 88 0.14 4.44 -16.34
CA SER A 88 -1.06 4.35 -17.17
C SER A 88 -2.26 4.98 -16.48
N SER A 89 -3.17 5.55 -17.27
CA SER A 89 -4.41 6.20 -16.83
C SER A 89 -5.65 5.53 -17.45
N GLU A 90 -5.55 4.25 -17.83
CA GLU A 90 -6.60 3.54 -18.58
C GLU A 90 -7.88 3.31 -17.76
N TYR A 91 -7.75 2.67 -16.59
CA TYR A 91 -8.88 2.39 -15.68
C TYR A 91 -8.81 3.24 -14.42
N TYR A 92 -7.60 3.54 -13.98
CA TYR A 92 -7.21 4.34 -12.84
C TYR A 92 -5.73 4.65 -13.01
N GLU A 93 -5.21 5.56 -12.20
CA GLU A 93 -3.81 5.92 -12.27
C GLU A 93 -2.94 4.79 -11.71
N THR A 94 -2.06 4.29 -12.53
CA THR A 94 -0.98 3.39 -12.13
C THR A 94 0.33 4.16 -12.21
N ILE A 95 1.17 4.05 -11.18
CA ILE A 95 2.43 4.79 -11.06
C ILE A 95 3.53 3.80 -10.73
N ALA A 96 4.42 3.55 -11.69
CA ALA A 96 5.55 2.65 -11.52
C ALA A 96 6.71 3.38 -10.85
N PHE A 97 7.08 2.94 -9.65
CA PHE A 97 8.26 3.45 -8.95
C PHE A 97 9.46 2.51 -9.13
N ASN A 98 10.66 3.01 -8.85
CA ASN A 98 11.88 2.21 -9.03
C ASN A 98 11.96 1.09 -7.99
N THR A 99 12.35 -0.11 -8.41
CA THR A 99 12.50 -1.30 -7.53
C THR A 99 13.49 -1.09 -6.38
N LYS A 100 14.36 -0.07 -6.44
CA LYS A 100 15.32 0.29 -5.39
C LYS A 100 14.77 1.30 -4.38
N GLU A 101 13.60 1.88 -4.62
CA GLU A 101 12.97 2.82 -3.69
C GLU A 101 12.46 2.13 -2.43
N ILE A 102 12.34 2.89 -1.33
CA ILE A 102 11.87 2.35 -0.06
C ILE A 102 10.43 1.81 -0.16
N LEU A 103 9.60 2.39 -1.02
CA LEU A 103 8.24 1.93 -1.28
C LEU A 103 8.18 0.45 -1.72
N SER A 104 9.25 -0.10 -2.31
CA SER A 104 9.33 -1.55 -2.64
C SER A 104 9.31 -2.47 -1.42
N LYS A 105 9.49 -1.91 -0.22
CA LYS A 105 9.45 -2.62 1.08
C LYS A 105 8.20 -2.27 1.88
N GLU A 106 7.37 -1.37 1.38
CA GLU A 106 6.18 -0.88 2.06
C GLU A 106 4.92 -1.34 1.36
N TRP A 107 3.89 -1.53 2.16
CA TRP A 107 2.55 -1.80 1.67
C TRP A 107 1.58 -0.87 2.40
N ASN A 108 0.97 0.01 1.63
CA ASN A 108 0.15 1.09 2.15
C ASN A 108 -1.21 1.11 1.44
N LEU A 109 -2.27 1.38 2.20
CA LEU A 109 -3.61 1.65 1.68
C LEU A 109 -4.18 2.86 2.41
N LEU A 110 -4.50 3.90 1.65
CA LEU A 110 -5.15 5.10 2.14
C LEU A 110 -6.52 5.21 1.49
N VAL A 111 -7.54 5.48 2.30
CA VAL A 111 -8.90 5.75 1.87
C VAL A 111 -9.35 7.04 2.54
N LEU A 112 -9.60 8.08 1.76
CA LEU A 112 -10.16 9.35 2.25
C LEU A 112 -11.54 9.55 1.63
N GLY A 113 -12.58 9.26 2.40
CA GLY A 113 -13.98 9.55 2.08
C GLY A 113 -14.46 10.81 2.77
N GLN A 114 -15.73 11.18 2.52
CA GLN A 114 -16.34 12.34 3.18
C GLN A 114 -16.76 12.00 4.61
N GLN A 115 -17.29 10.79 4.83
CA GLN A 115 -17.76 10.34 6.13
C GLN A 115 -16.66 9.68 6.97
N TYR A 116 -15.65 9.10 6.34
CA TYR A 116 -14.57 8.43 7.04
C TYR A 116 -13.23 8.56 6.31
N SER A 117 -12.15 8.42 7.08
CA SER A 117 -10.81 8.28 6.54
C SER A 117 -10.13 7.12 7.27
N SER A 118 -9.47 6.26 6.50
CA SER A 118 -8.73 5.13 7.04
C SER A 118 -7.40 4.97 6.33
N CYS A 119 -6.41 4.49 7.07
CA CYS A 119 -5.04 4.38 6.59
C CYS A 119 -4.39 3.15 7.20
N LEU A 120 -3.79 2.34 6.34
CA LEU A 120 -2.96 1.19 6.68
C LEU A 120 -1.59 1.45 6.08
N ILE A 121 -0.57 1.59 6.92
CA ILE A 121 0.82 1.80 6.47
C ILE A 121 1.68 0.72 7.10
N CYS A 122 2.27 -0.12 6.27
CA CYS A 122 3.02 -1.29 6.71
C CYS A 122 4.43 -1.27 6.12
N ASN A 123 5.40 -1.63 6.95
CA ASN A 123 6.74 -1.96 6.51
C ASN A 123 7.06 -3.40 6.91
N GLU A 124 7.59 -4.18 5.96
CA GLU A 124 7.88 -5.59 6.20
C GLU A 124 9.09 -5.72 7.14
N ARG A 125 8.85 -6.19 8.35
CA ARG A 125 9.91 -6.39 9.34
C ARG A 125 10.58 -7.73 9.10
N PHE A 126 11.73 -7.72 8.42
CA PHE A 126 12.57 -8.92 8.32
C PHE A 126 13.13 -9.26 9.71
N ASN A 127 12.70 -10.39 10.27
CA ASN A 127 13.30 -10.95 11.47
C ASN A 127 14.78 -11.27 11.19
N LEU A 128 15.69 -10.60 11.91
CA LEU A 128 17.15 -10.79 11.86
C LEU A 128 17.63 -12.20 12.27
N ILE A 129 16.73 -13.12 12.63
CA ILE A 129 17.05 -14.46 13.10
C ILE A 129 17.73 -15.32 12.00
N LYS A 130 17.65 -14.94 10.72
CA LYS A 130 18.38 -15.64 9.64
C LYS A 130 19.87 -15.25 9.51
N ALA A 131 20.34 -14.17 10.13
CA ALA A 131 21.74 -13.76 10.01
C ALA A 131 22.70 -14.48 10.98
N ILE A 132 22.18 -15.09 12.06
CA ILE A 132 23.03 -15.71 13.09
C ILE A 132 23.31 -17.20 12.79
N LYS A 133 22.52 -17.87 11.94
CA LYS A 133 22.77 -19.27 11.56
C LYS A 133 23.91 -19.50 10.56
N HIS A 134 24.52 -18.45 10.02
CA HIS A 134 25.71 -18.56 9.16
C HIS A 134 27.01 -18.15 9.88
N LEU A 135 26.97 -17.92 11.19
CA LEU A 135 28.12 -17.58 12.04
C LEU A 135 28.25 -18.53 13.25
N SER A 136 27.76 -19.76 13.13
CA SER A 136 27.92 -20.81 14.16
C SER A 136 28.51 -22.08 13.55
#